data_AF-A0A6A4VFZ8-F1
#
_entry.id   AF-A0A6A4VFZ8-F1
#
_cell.length_a   1.000
_cell.length_b   1.000
_cell.length_c   1.000
_cell.angle_alpha   90.00
_cell.angle_beta   90.00
_cell.angle_gamma   90.00
#
_symmetry.space_group_name_H-M   'P 1'
#
loop_
_entity.id
_entity.type
_entity.pdbx_description
1 polymer ?
#
loop_
_entity_poly.entity_id
_entity_poly.type
_entity_poly.pdbx_seq_one_letter_code
_entity_poly.pdbx_strand_id
1 'polypeptide(L)'
;MHEVKSTKLDFDEFETRGPETTGADAGTCDRSYLDLAGSGSDLQIGTDKLCGMLKGQHVYVHLNPMRRGTAHLSMMVRLEDQTTGAKWRIRATQVDCSERSDLIAPTGCTQYYNETKGTFESFNFAGNAYTLNQDYNICIGSAFGTCKTTFTSSSFQLDMVTASATSGVGMAACDVQTSGTGGLRSDYLFIPGGSQTGESPTNEKYCGSLLHYMTGKSTSEPVVTRAPGPLVLRFKTDEHFNEPREQGFRIDFEQSTTC
;
A
#
# COMPACT_ATOMS: atom_id res chain seq x y z
N MET A 1 30.13 -7.86 13.37
CA MET A 1 29.43 -8.66 12.34
C MET A 1 28.10 -7.96 12.14
N HIS A 2 27.90 -7.36 10.97
CA HIS A 2 26.68 -6.64 10.63
C HIS A 2 25.63 -7.68 10.21
N GLU A 3 24.48 -7.69 10.88
CA GLU A 3 23.40 -8.63 10.64
C GLU A 3 22.27 -7.89 9.92
N VAL A 4 22.13 -8.16 8.62
CA VAL A 4 21.08 -7.55 7.80
C VAL A 4 19.72 -8.07 8.28
N LYS A 5 18.76 -7.17 8.54
CA LYS A 5 17.37 -7.51 8.85
C LYS A 5 16.46 -7.43 7.63
N SER A 6 16.71 -6.45 6.77
CA SER A 6 15.88 -6.19 5.61
C SER A 6 16.69 -5.51 4.51
N THR A 7 16.20 -5.60 3.28
CA THR A 7 16.66 -4.76 2.17
C THR A 7 15.56 -3.78 1.81
N LYS A 8 15.85 -2.48 1.83
CA LYS A 8 14.98 -1.44 1.29
C LYS A 8 15.31 -1.23 -0.19
N LEU A 9 14.30 -1.29 -1.04
CA LEU A 9 14.38 -0.97 -2.47
C LEU A 9 13.68 0.36 -2.70
N ASP A 10 14.43 1.39 -3.07
CA ASP A 10 13.91 2.70 -3.46
C ASP A 10 13.80 2.79 -4.99
N PHE A 11 12.63 3.12 -5.50
CA PHE A 11 12.38 3.31 -6.94
C PHE A 11 12.70 4.77 -7.33
N ASP A 12 13.98 5.10 -7.48
CA ASP A 12 14.43 6.43 -7.91
C ASP A 12 13.92 6.77 -9.33
N GLU A 13 13.76 5.74 -10.16
CA GLU A 13 13.00 5.74 -11.39
C GLU A 13 12.46 4.32 -11.62
N PHE A 14 11.20 4.18 -11.99
CA PHE A 14 10.66 2.90 -12.41
C PHE A 14 9.39 3.15 -13.22
N GLU A 15 9.42 2.71 -14.47
CA GLU A 15 8.32 2.81 -15.40
C GLU A 15 8.33 1.56 -16.29
N THR A 16 7.23 0.84 -16.25
CA THR A 16 6.91 -0.28 -17.13
C THR A 16 5.46 -0.09 -17.60
N ARG A 17 4.95 -1.02 -18.41
CA ARG A 17 3.51 -1.07 -18.67
C ARG A 17 2.76 -1.27 -17.34
N GLY A 18 1.67 -0.54 -17.14
CA GLY A 18 0.77 -0.74 -15.99
C GLY A 18 0.00 -2.06 -16.06
N PRO A 19 -0.89 -2.33 -15.10
CA PRO A 19 -1.75 -3.50 -15.15
C PRO A 19 -2.64 -3.45 -16.40
N GLU A 20 -3.05 -4.62 -16.88
CA GLU A 20 -3.99 -4.70 -18.00
C GLU A 20 -5.30 -4.00 -17.64
N THR A 21 -5.83 -3.16 -18.52
CA THR A 21 -7.08 -2.43 -18.23
C THR A 21 -8.30 -3.10 -18.83
N THR A 22 -8.11 -4.14 -19.65
CA THR A 22 -9.19 -4.82 -20.38
C THR A 22 -8.89 -6.30 -20.55
N GLY A 23 -9.94 -7.08 -20.87
CA GLY A 23 -9.81 -8.51 -21.14
C GLY A 23 -9.82 -9.38 -19.90
N ALA A 24 -9.49 -10.66 -20.07
CA ALA A 24 -9.51 -11.65 -19.00
C ALA A 24 -8.42 -11.43 -17.94
N ASP A 25 -7.34 -10.74 -18.31
CA ASP A 25 -6.18 -10.49 -17.46
C ASP A 25 -6.25 -9.09 -16.80
N ALA A 26 -7.40 -8.40 -16.87
CA ALA A 26 -7.54 -7.05 -16.35
C ALA A 26 -7.15 -6.95 -14.87
N GLY A 27 -6.43 -5.88 -14.50
CA GLY A 27 -5.89 -5.64 -13.17
C GLY A 27 -4.60 -6.40 -12.84
N THR A 28 -4.10 -7.24 -13.75
CA THR A 28 -2.87 -8.02 -13.54
C THR A 28 -1.65 -7.40 -14.22
N CYS A 29 -0.47 -7.66 -13.66
CA CYS A 29 0.84 -7.25 -14.17
C CYS A 29 1.54 -8.41 -14.90
N ASP A 30 1.01 -8.87 -16.04
CA ASP A 30 1.54 -10.09 -16.68
C ASP A 30 2.43 -9.87 -17.92
N ARG A 31 2.42 -8.66 -18.49
CA ARG A 31 3.19 -8.36 -19.71
C ARG A 31 4.57 -7.80 -19.42
N SER A 32 4.62 -6.75 -18.61
CA SER A 32 5.85 -6.08 -18.21
C SER A 32 5.80 -5.78 -16.73
N TYR A 33 6.75 -6.31 -15.96
CA TYR A 33 6.74 -6.24 -14.50
C TYR A 33 8.13 -6.42 -13.92
N LEU A 34 8.30 -5.92 -12.70
CA LEU A 34 9.35 -6.31 -11.77
C LEU A 34 8.85 -7.47 -10.92
N ASP A 35 9.56 -8.58 -10.99
CA ASP A 35 9.41 -9.73 -10.12
C ASP A 35 10.45 -9.64 -8.99
N LEU A 36 9.97 -9.68 -7.76
CA LEU A 36 10.77 -9.68 -6.55
C LEU A 36 10.63 -11.05 -5.89
N ALA A 37 11.67 -11.87 -6.00
CA ALA A 37 11.70 -13.18 -5.38
C ALA A 37 12.84 -13.26 -4.37
N GLY A 38 12.65 -13.98 -3.26
CA GLY A 38 13.78 -14.22 -2.37
C GLY A 38 13.68 -15.49 -1.54
N SER A 39 14.81 -16.18 -1.44
CA SER A 39 14.93 -17.36 -0.61
C SER A 39 15.30 -16.93 0.80
N GLY A 40 14.41 -17.25 1.76
CA GLY A 40 14.59 -16.85 3.15
C GLY A 40 14.22 -15.39 3.45
N SER A 41 13.57 -14.70 2.52
CA SER A 41 12.92 -13.41 2.77
C SER A 41 11.40 -13.57 2.83
N ASP A 42 10.75 -12.57 3.42
CA ASP A 42 9.31 -12.41 3.44
C ASP A 42 8.96 -11.13 2.66
N LEU A 43 8.33 -11.31 1.50
CA LEU A 43 7.81 -10.22 0.68
C LEU A 43 6.28 -10.24 0.80
N GLN A 44 5.73 -9.36 1.65
CA GLN A 44 4.30 -9.32 1.92
C GLN A 44 3.61 -8.27 1.06
N ILE A 45 3.62 -8.47 -0.27
CA ILE A 45 2.87 -7.61 -1.21
C ILE A 45 1.51 -8.22 -1.56
N GLY A 46 1.33 -9.54 -1.39
CA GLY A 46 0.18 -10.30 -1.88
C GLY A 46 0.36 -10.81 -3.32
N THR A 47 1.30 -10.19 -4.05
CA THR A 47 1.79 -10.59 -5.37
C THR A 47 3.31 -10.39 -5.41
N ASP A 48 4.03 -11.23 -6.16
CA ASP A 48 5.48 -11.08 -6.35
C ASP A 48 5.82 -10.07 -7.46
N LYS A 49 4.80 -9.56 -8.17
CA LYS A 49 4.95 -8.69 -9.34
C LYS A 49 4.47 -7.27 -9.07
N LEU A 50 5.31 -6.30 -9.43
CA LEU A 50 4.96 -4.88 -9.49
C LEU A 50 5.12 -4.37 -10.92
N CYS A 51 4.21 -3.54 -11.40
CA CYS A 51 4.29 -2.93 -12.73
C CYS A 51 3.82 -1.48 -12.73
N GLY A 52 3.95 -0.82 -13.89
CA GLY A 52 3.59 0.57 -14.07
C GLY A 52 4.62 1.56 -13.53
N MET A 53 4.16 2.66 -12.96
CA MET A 53 4.94 3.82 -12.52
C MET A 53 5.12 3.83 -11.00
N LEU A 54 6.34 3.58 -10.52
CA LEU A 54 6.63 3.44 -9.08
C LEU A 54 7.61 4.50 -8.55
N LYS A 55 7.93 5.52 -9.36
CA LYS A 55 8.91 6.54 -8.99
C LYS A 55 8.58 7.19 -7.63
N GLY A 56 9.56 7.22 -6.74
CA GLY A 56 9.44 7.81 -5.40
C GLY A 56 8.79 6.90 -4.37
N GLN A 57 8.39 5.68 -4.75
CA GLN A 57 7.91 4.66 -3.84
C GLN A 57 9.06 3.72 -3.42
N HIS A 58 8.82 2.89 -2.41
CA HIS A 58 9.80 1.91 -1.93
C HIS A 58 9.13 0.62 -1.45
N VAL A 59 9.95 -0.43 -1.34
CA VAL A 59 9.57 -1.73 -0.77
C VAL A 59 10.63 -2.17 0.23
N TYR A 60 10.21 -2.64 1.39
CA TYR A 60 11.04 -3.35 2.35
C TYR A 60 10.88 -4.86 2.16
N VAL A 61 12.00 -5.53 1.93
CA VAL A 61 12.09 -7.00 1.86
C VAL A 61 12.70 -7.47 3.17
N HIS A 62 11.89 -8.06 4.05
CA HIS A 62 12.36 -8.54 5.35
C HIS A 62 13.05 -9.89 5.21
N LEU A 63 14.12 -10.11 5.96
CA LEU A 63 14.76 -11.42 6.08
C LEU A 63 14.06 -12.21 7.19
N ASN A 64 13.86 -13.51 6.96
CA ASN A 64 13.29 -14.39 7.96
C ASN A 64 14.33 -14.61 9.08
N PRO A 65 14.07 -14.11 10.31
CA PRO A 65 15.05 -14.18 11.40
C PRO A 65 15.31 -15.61 11.88
N MET A 66 14.44 -16.56 11.53
CA MET A 66 14.59 -17.97 11.90
C MET A 66 15.53 -18.72 10.96
N ARG A 67 15.84 -18.17 9.78
CA ARG A 67 16.77 -18.80 8.84
C ARG A 67 18.21 -18.44 9.19
N ARG A 68 19.07 -19.47 9.15
CA ARG A 68 20.52 -19.32 9.28
C ARG A 68 21.16 -19.45 7.90
N GLY A 69 22.15 -18.61 7.63
CA GLY A 69 22.90 -18.63 6.36
C GLY A 69 22.59 -17.42 5.49
N THR A 70 23.02 -17.49 4.22
CA THR A 70 22.86 -16.41 3.25
C THR A 70 21.44 -16.39 2.71
N ALA A 71 20.75 -15.25 2.82
CA ALA A 71 19.51 -14.99 2.08
C ALA A 71 19.84 -14.43 0.70
N HIS A 72 19.00 -14.77 -0.29
CA HIS A 72 19.14 -14.25 -1.64
C HIS A 72 17.89 -13.48 -2.03
N LEU A 73 18.08 -12.25 -2.52
CA LEU A 73 17.05 -11.44 -3.17
C LEU A 73 17.34 -11.41 -4.67
N SER A 74 16.37 -11.83 -5.47
CA SER A 74 16.37 -11.77 -6.92
C SER A 74 15.40 -10.69 -7.37
N MET A 75 15.86 -9.85 -8.29
CA MET A 75 15.04 -8.83 -8.95
C MET A 75 15.10 -9.10 -10.45
N MET A 76 13.96 -9.39 -11.06
CA MET A 76 13.88 -9.64 -12.50
C MET A 76 12.89 -8.67 -13.12
N VAL A 77 13.35 -7.89 -14.11
CA VAL A 77 12.45 -7.07 -14.92
C VAL A 77 12.14 -7.84 -16.19
N ARG A 78 10.85 -8.15 -16.39
CA ARG A 78 10.33 -8.71 -17.63
C ARG A 78 9.68 -7.60 -18.43
N LEU A 79 9.92 -7.58 -19.74
CA LEU A 79 9.29 -6.67 -20.68
C LEU A 79 8.68 -7.47 -21.84
N GLU A 80 7.50 -7.09 -22.29
CA GLU A 80 6.95 -7.55 -23.56
C GLU A 80 7.65 -6.85 -24.74
N ASP A 81 7.83 -7.56 -25.86
CA ASP A 81 8.65 -7.15 -27.04
C ASP A 81 8.33 -5.75 -27.63
N GLN A 82 7.16 -5.19 -27.33
CA GLN A 82 6.70 -3.88 -27.81
C GLN A 82 6.61 -2.81 -26.71
N THR A 83 7.13 -3.08 -25.51
CA THR A 83 7.12 -2.11 -24.41
C THR A 83 8.11 -0.99 -24.71
N THR A 84 7.60 0.13 -25.23
CA THR A 84 8.39 1.34 -25.44
C THR A 84 8.40 2.19 -24.17
N GLY A 85 9.52 2.83 -23.87
CA GLY A 85 9.63 3.75 -22.72
C GLY A 85 9.91 3.10 -21.36
N ALA A 86 10.04 1.77 -21.27
CA ALA A 86 10.41 1.10 -20.03
C ALA A 86 11.80 1.56 -19.54
N LYS A 87 11.89 1.91 -18.26
CA LYS A 87 13.12 2.42 -17.63
C LYS A 87 13.08 2.21 -16.13
N TRP A 88 14.23 1.96 -15.54
CA TRP A 88 14.34 1.75 -14.10
C TRP A 88 15.70 2.16 -13.57
N ARG A 89 15.69 2.67 -12.35
CA ARG A 89 16.83 2.90 -11.48
C ARG A 89 16.36 2.61 -10.06
N ILE A 90 16.80 1.46 -9.55
CA ILE A 90 16.42 0.95 -8.25
C ILE A 90 17.65 1.00 -7.34
N ARG A 91 17.50 1.61 -6.17
CA ARG A 91 18.56 1.69 -5.16
C ARG A 91 18.25 0.71 -4.05
N ALA A 92 19.15 -0.26 -3.84
CA ALA A 92 19.02 -1.26 -2.79
C ALA A 92 19.89 -0.88 -1.59
N THR A 93 19.27 -0.81 -0.41
CA THR A 93 19.93 -0.49 0.86
C THR A 93 19.75 -1.65 1.82
N GLN A 94 20.84 -2.27 2.25
CA GLN A 94 20.79 -3.29 3.31
C GLN A 94 20.70 -2.59 4.67
N VAL A 95 19.68 -2.94 5.45
CA VAL A 95 19.41 -2.38 6.77
C VAL A 95 19.88 -3.37 7.83
N ASP A 96 20.84 -2.97 8.67
CA ASP A 96 21.46 -3.78 9.72
C ASP A 96 20.86 -3.51 11.11
N CYS A 97 20.87 -4.53 11.97
CA CYS A 97 20.55 -4.48 13.40
C CYS A 97 21.32 -3.40 14.18
N SER A 98 22.58 -3.13 13.82
CA SER A 98 23.47 -2.28 14.61
C SER A 98 23.30 -0.78 14.36
N GLU A 99 22.68 -0.41 13.24
CA GLU A 99 22.43 0.97 12.92
C GLU A 99 21.16 1.44 13.63
N ARG A 100 21.26 2.50 14.45
CA ARG A 100 20.08 3.24 14.94
C ARG A 100 19.43 4.04 13.80
N SER A 101 19.26 3.44 12.63
CA SER A 101 18.75 4.14 11.48
C SER A 101 17.24 4.22 11.57
N ASP A 102 16.77 5.38 11.19
CA ASP A 102 15.41 5.69 10.80
C ASP A 102 14.83 4.75 9.73
N LEU A 103 15.65 3.86 9.14
CA LEU A 103 15.29 2.87 8.14
C LEU A 103 14.90 1.50 8.71
N ILE A 104 15.00 1.27 10.02
CA ILE A 104 14.52 0.00 10.61
C ILE A 104 12.99 -0.03 10.60
N ALA A 105 12.43 -0.64 9.56
CA ALA A 105 11.00 -0.92 9.46
C ALA A 105 10.60 -2.07 10.41
N PRO A 106 9.42 -2.01 11.06
CA PRO A 106 8.88 -3.16 11.77
C PRO A 106 8.71 -4.36 10.81
N THR A 107 8.89 -5.58 11.33
CA THR A 107 8.70 -6.81 10.54
C THR A 107 7.28 -6.88 9.99
N GLY A 108 7.15 -7.22 8.71
CA GLY A 108 5.86 -7.29 8.00
C GLY A 108 5.43 -5.97 7.34
N CYS A 109 6.18 -4.88 7.53
CA CYS A 109 5.94 -3.62 6.83
C CYS A 109 6.57 -3.65 5.43
N THR A 110 5.74 -3.55 4.40
CA THR A 110 6.19 -3.46 2.99
C THR A 110 6.60 -2.04 2.65
N GLN A 111 5.87 -1.05 3.15
CA GLN A 111 6.27 0.36 3.14
C GLN A 111 6.47 0.82 4.58
N TYR A 112 7.49 1.64 4.80
CA TYR A 112 7.74 2.27 6.10
C TYR A 112 8.11 3.74 5.93
N TYR A 113 7.43 4.58 6.70
CA TYR A 113 7.61 6.03 6.78
C TYR A 113 7.91 6.38 8.23
N ASN A 114 9.03 7.06 8.47
CA ASN A 114 9.50 7.37 9.82
C ASN A 114 9.60 8.88 10.07
N GLU A 115 8.79 9.64 9.35
CA GLU A 115 8.65 11.08 9.49
C GLU A 115 7.42 11.45 10.33
N THR A 116 7.37 12.68 10.85
CA THR A 116 6.16 13.20 11.53
C THR A 116 5.07 13.58 10.53
N LYS A 117 5.44 13.86 9.28
CA LYS A 117 4.51 14.10 8.17
C LYS A 117 5.08 13.50 6.89
N GLY A 118 4.22 13.01 6.02
CA GLY A 118 4.64 12.48 4.74
C GLY A 118 3.45 12.11 3.87
N THR A 119 3.75 11.59 2.68
CA THR A 119 2.76 11.14 1.71
C THR A 119 3.08 9.70 1.33
N PHE A 120 2.04 8.87 1.25
CA PHE A 120 2.14 7.52 0.72
C PHE A 120 1.05 7.29 -0.34
N GLU A 121 1.36 6.41 -1.28
CA GLU A 121 0.55 6.13 -2.46
C GLU A 121 0.39 4.62 -2.64
N SER A 122 -0.70 4.20 -3.27
CA SER A 122 -0.79 2.85 -3.79
C SER A 122 0.27 2.61 -4.87
N PHE A 123 0.74 1.37 -5.00
CA PHE A 123 1.61 1.02 -6.12
C PHE A 123 0.92 1.36 -7.45
N ASN A 124 1.68 1.92 -8.38
CA ASN A 124 1.21 2.42 -9.68
C ASN A 124 0.14 3.53 -9.63
N PHE A 125 0.03 4.28 -8.52
CA PHE A 125 -0.89 5.43 -8.45
C PHE A 125 -0.73 6.43 -9.62
N ALA A 126 0.51 6.76 -10.01
CA ALA A 126 0.76 7.64 -11.15
C ALA A 126 0.32 7.07 -12.51
N GLY A 127 0.17 5.75 -12.61
CA GLY A 127 -0.41 5.07 -13.77
C GLY A 127 -1.94 4.99 -13.74
N ASN A 128 -2.60 5.57 -12.74
CA ASN A 128 -4.06 5.59 -12.54
C ASN A 128 -4.72 4.22 -12.46
N ALA A 129 -4.01 3.18 -11.99
CA ALA A 129 -4.59 1.88 -11.73
C ALA A 129 -3.73 1.11 -10.70
N TYR A 130 -4.30 0.62 -9.60
CA TYR A 130 -3.59 -0.36 -8.76
C TYR A 130 -3.77 -1.78 -9.32
N THR A 131 -3.00 -2.72 -8.78
CA THR A 131 -3.06 -4.13 -9.19
C THR A 131 -3.99 -4.92 -8.27
N LEU A 132 -4.57 -5.97 -8.81
CA LEU A 132 -5.39 -6.90 -8.03
C LEU A 132 -4.54 -7.74 -7.06
N ASN A 133 -5.23 -8.38 -6.11
CA ASN A 133 -4.68 -9.32 -5.14
C ASN A 133 -3.51 -8.76 -4.30
N GLN A 134 -3.49 -7.45 -4.08
CA GLN A 134 -2.55 -6.83 -3.17
C GLN A 134 -2.98 -7.01 -1.73
N ASP A 135 -2.01 -7.24 -0.87
CA ASP A 135 -2.20 -7.39 0.56
C ASP A 135 -0.91 -7.01 1.27
N TYR A 136 -0.74 -5.72 1.55
CA TYR A 136 0.50 -5.20 2.11
C TYR A 136 0.28 -4.17 3.20
N ASN A 137 1.25 -4.13 4.11
CA ASN A 137 1.24 -3.19 5.22
C ASN A 137 2.04 -1.92 4.88
N ILE A 138 1.45 -0.78 5.23
CA ILE A 138 2.08 0.54 5.19
C ILE A 138 2.24 0.98 6.63
N CYS A 139 3.48 1.10 7.08
CA CYS A 139 3.79 1.41 8.46
C CYS A 139 4.27 2.84 8.64
N ILE A 140 3.79 3.49 9.70
CA ILE A 140 4.22 4.83 10.10
C ILE A 140 4.83 4.73 11.49
N GLY A 141 6.11 5.07 11.60
CA GLY A 141 6.83 5.15 12.86
C GLY A 141 6.23 6.24 13.74
N SER A 142 6.08 5.97 15.05
CA SER A 142 5.54 6.96 15.98
C SER A 142 6.63 7.86 16.53
N ALA A 143 6.51 9.16 16.23
CA ALA A 143 7.34 10.16 16.89
C ALA A 143 7.01 10.24 18.39
N PHE A 144 8.00 10.61 19.19
CA PHE A 144 7.83 10.72 20.63
C PHE A 144 6.74 11.73 21.00
N GLY A 145 5.81 11.32 21.87
CA GLY A 145 4.70 12.17 22.32
C GLY A 145 3.55 12.29 21.32
N THR A 146 3.61 11.63 20.16
CA THR A 146 2.45 11.56 19.25
C THR A 146 1.27 10.93 19.97
N CYS A 147 0.15 11.64 19.98
CA CYS A 147 -1.10 11.19 20.59
C CYS A 147 -2.23 11.05 19.57
N LYS A 148 -2.05 11.59 18.35
CA LYS A 148 -2.95 11.38 17.21
C LYS A 148 -2.21 11.49 15.87
N THR A 149 -2.74 10.83 14.85
CA THR A 149 -2.31 10.96 13.45
C THR A 149 -3.52 11.27 12.58
N THR A 150 -3.41 12.27 11.72
CA THR A 150 -4.45 12.68 10.78
C THR A 150 -4.08 12.23 9.37
N PHE A 151 -5.01 11.63 8.66
CA PHE A 151 -4.89 11.22 7.26
C PHE A 151 -5.79 12.06 6.37
N THR A 152 -5.22 12.65 5.32
CA THR A 152 -5.94 13.46 4.33
C THR A 152 -5.66 12.90 2.95
N SER A 153 -6.70 12.74 2.12
CA SER A 153 -6.53 12.29 0.74
C SER A 153 -6.41 13.48 -0.22
N SER A 154 -5.41 13.47 -1.10
CA SER A 154 -5.44 14.28 -2.32
C SER A 154 -6.11 13.54 -3.48
N SER A 155 -6.07 12.21 -3.46
CA SER A 155 -6.86 11.32 -4.32
C SER A 155 -7.17 10.04 -3.55
N PHE A 156 -8.38 9.51 -3.74
CA PHE A 156 -8.82 8.26 -3.14
C PHE A 156 -9.89 7.64 -4.02
N GLN A 157 -9.58 6.54 -4.68
CA GLN A 157 -10.44 5.88 -5.63
C GLN A 157 -10.17 4.38 -5.56
N LEU A 158 -10.86 3.74 -4.63
CA LEU A 158 -10.88 2.29 -4.45
C LEU A 158 -12.25 1.76 -4.87
N ASP A 159 -12.30 0.50 -5.30
CA ASP A 159 -13.56 -0.11 -5.67
C ASP A 159 -14.55 -0.12 -4.50
N MET A 160 -15.81 0.14 -4.85
CA MET A 160 -16.95 -0.07 -3.98
C MET A 160 -18.14 -0.46 -4.86
N VAL A 161 -18.87 -1.51 -4.46
CA VAL A 161 -20.00 -2.01 -5.27
C VAL A 161 -21.18 -1.03 -5.24
N THR A 162 -21.38 -0.34 -4.12
CA THR A 162 -22.54 0.53 -3.88
C THR A 162 -22.18 2.01 -4.06
N ALA A 163 -22.49 2.56 -5.23
CA ALA A 163 -22.36 3.97 -5.62
C ALA A 163 -20.96 4.43 -6.09
N SER A 164 -20.94 4.88 -7.34
CA SER A 164 -19.84 5.68 -7.90
C SER A 164 -19.98 7.10 -7.35
N ALA A 165 -18.93 7.67 -6.77
CA ALA A 165 -18.83 9.05 -6.23
C ALA A 165 -19.14 9.27 -4.73
N THR A 166 -19.09 8.25 -3.85
CA THR A 166 -19.21 8.44 -2.39
C THR A 166 -18.12 7.74 -1.58
N SER A 167 -17.98 8.12 -0.30
CA SER A 167 -17.15 7.41 0.68
C SER A 167 -17.78 6.09 1.16
N GLY A 168 -16.99 5.02 1.21
CA GLY A 168 -17.31 3.77 1.88
C GLY A 168 -16.54 3.63 3.19
N VAL A 169 -17.24 3.27 4.28
CA VAL A 169 -16.63 3.11 5.61
C VAL A 169 -17.17 1.86 6.29
N GLY A 170 -16.27 1.07 6.86
CA GLY A 170 -16.56 -0.16 7.57
C GLY A 170 -16.84 -1.36 6.66
N MET A 171 -16.95 -2.54 7.27
CA MET A 171 -17.13 -3.80 6.53
C MET A 171 -18.38 -3.79 5.64
N ALA A 172 -19.49 -3.21 6.11
CA ALA A 172 -20.73 -3.20 5.34
C ALA A 172 -20.61 -2.48 3.98
N ALA A 173 -19.73 -1.48 3.87
CA ALA A 173 -19.50 -0.75 2.63
C ALA A 173 -18.34 -1.34 1.80
N CYS A 174 -17.30 -1.84 2.49
CA CYS A 174 -16.04 -2.24 1.84
C CYS A 174 -15.88 -3.75 1.66
N ASP A 175 -16.76 -4.57 2.21
CA ASP A 175 -16.80 -6.01 2.03
C ASP A 175 -18.15 -6.40 1.45
N VAL A 176 -18.27 -6.38 0.12
CA VAL A 176 -19.54 -6.64 -0.57
C VAL A 176 -19.55 -8.04 -1.15
N GLN A 177 -20.44 -8.88 -0.63
CA GLN A 177 -20.70 -10.20 -1.20
C GLN A 177 -21.60 -10.05 -2.44
N THR A 178 -21.08 -10.35 -3.62
CA THR A 178 -21.88 -10.31 -4.85
C THR A 178 -22.59 -11.65 -5.05
N SER A 179 -23.92 -11.60 -5.16
CA SER A 179 -24.72 -12.80 -5.45
C SER A 179 -24.53 -13.19 -6.91
N GLY A 180 -23.97 -14.38 -7.19
CA GLY A 180 -23.94 -14.98 -8.53
C GLY A 180 -22.55 -15.21 -9.16
N THR A 181 -21.48 -14.58 -8.65
CA THR A 181 -20.09 -14.79 -9.13
C THR A 181 -19.11 -15.27 -8.05
N GLY A 182 -19.60 -15.61 -6.85
CA GLY A 182 -18.88 -16.49 -5.92
C GLY A 182 -17.69 -15.88 -5.16
N GLY A 183 -17.51 -14.56 -5.15
CA GLY A 183 -16.41 -13.89 -4.46
C GLY A 183 -16.85 -12.75 -3.54
N LEU A 184 -16.08 -12.52 -2.47
CA LEU A 184 -16.17 -11.30 -1.67
C LEU A 184 -15.42 -10.19 -2.44
N ARG A 185 -16.10 -9.07 -2.72
CA ARG A 185 -15.41 -7.86 -3.20
C ARG A 185 -14.91 -7.04 -2.03
N SER A 186 -13.61 -6.76 -1.97
CA SER A 186 -12.95 -6.21 -0.80
C SER A 186 -11.68 -5.43 -1.16
N ASP A 187 -11.89 -4.23 -1.66
CA ASP A 187 -10.85 -3.22 -1.84
C ASP A 187 -10.95 -2.19 -0.72
N TYR A 188 -9.92 -2.09 0.12
CA TYR A 188 -9.93 -1.12 1.20
C TYR A 188 -8.52 -0.70 1.63
N LEU A 189 -8.44 0.54 2.11
CA LEU A 189 -7.38 1.01 2.98
C LEU A 189 -7.84 0.82 4.43
N PHE A 190 -7.05 0.08 5.21
CA PHE A 190 -7.26 -0.10 6.64
C PHE A 190 -6.52 0.98 7.41
N ILE A 191 -7.24 1.74 8.23
CA ILE A 191 -6.68 2.72 9.17
C ILE A 191 -7.18 2.37 10.57
N PRO A 192 -6.31 1.97 11.52
CA PRO A 192 -6.75 1.52 12.82
C PRO A 192 -7.44 2.64 13.60
N GLY A 193 -8.62 2.39 14.15
CA GLY A 193 -9.28 3.33 15.06
C GLY A 193 -9.59 4.70 14.45
N GLY A 194 -9.96 4.75 13.16
CA GLY A 194 -10.21 6.00 12.47
C GLY A 194 -11.60 6.59 12.77
N SER A 195 -11.66 7.88 13.06
CA SER A 195 -12.91 8.65 13.19
C SER A 195 -12.65 10.14 12.88
N GLN A 196 -13.61 11.02 13.15
CA GLN A 196 -13.41 12.47 13.00
C GLN A 196 -12.33 13.01 13.93
N THR A 197 -12.20 12.44 15.14
CA THR A 197 -11.33 12.92 16.22
C THR A 197 -10.32 11.87 16.70
N GLY A 198 -10.41 10.64 16.18
CA GLY A 198 -9.71 9.45 16.66
C GLY A 198 -10.31 8.83 17.93
N GLU A 199 -11.44 9.37 18.40
CA GLU A 199 -12.21 8.83 19.53
C GLU A 199 -13.36 7.95 19.03
N SER A 200 -13.90 7.10 19.93
CA SER A 200 -15.02 6.21 19.61
C SER A 200 -16.33 6.95 19.31
N PRO A 201 -17.19 6.42 18.41
CA PRO A 201 -17.01 5.18 17.66
C PRO A 201 -16.00 5.34 16.52
N THR A 202 -15.17 4.32 16.33
CA THR A 202 -14.16 4.25 15.26
C THR A 202 -14.55 3.24 14.20
N ASN A 203 -13.94 3.36 13.02
CA ASN A 203 -13.99 2.37 11.95
C ASN A 203 -12.56 2.06 11.50
N GLU A 204 -12.40 0.96 10.76
CA GLU A 204 -11.09 0.54 10.30
C GLU A 204 -10.96 0.44 8.79
N LYS A 205 -12.03 0.20 8.03
CA LYS A 205 -11.98 0.03 6.57
C LYS A 205 -12.52 1.24 5.84
N TYR A 206 -11.81 1.67 4.80
CA TYR A 206 -12.16 2.81 3.96
C TYR A 206 -12.03 2.41 2.49
N CYS A 207 -13.05 2.71 1.69
CA CYS A 207 -13.16 2.34 0.28
C CYS A 207 -14.00 3.38 -0.49
N GLY A 208 -14.19 3.19 -1.80
CA GLY A 208 -14.91 4.13 -2.64
C GLY A 208 -14.06 5.29 -3.15
N SER A 209 -14.74 6.35 -3.58
CA SER A 209 -14.13 7.44 -4.34
C SER A 209 -13.70 8.64 -3.51
N LEU A 210 -13.83 8.57 -2.19
CA LEU A 210 -13.54 9.66 -1.26
C LEU A 210 -13.10 9.08 0.09
N LEU A 211 -12.02 9.61 0.65
CA LEU A 211 -11.66 9.31 2.04
C LEU A 211 -12.52 10.16 2.97
N HIS A 212 -13.29 9.52 3.85
CA HIS A 212 -14.08 10.21 4.87
C HIS A 212 -14.27 9.27 6.08
N TYR A 213 -14.39 9.82 7.29
CA TYR A 213 -14.73 9.07 8.51
C TYR A 213 -16.20 8.55 8.58
N MET A 214 -17.03 8.83 7.57
CA MET A 214 -18.45 8.43 7.48
C MET A 214 -18.74 7.90 6.07
N THR A 215 -19.67 6.96 5.95
CA THR A 215 -20.12 6.45 4.65
C THR A 215 -21.12 7.38 3.96
N GLY A 216 -21.20 7.31 2.63
CA GLY A 216 -22.21 7.98 1.81
C GLY A 216 -21.97 9.49 1.65
N LYS A 217 -20.74 9.96 1.86
CA LYS A 217 -20.39 11.38 1.75
C LYS A 217 -19.86 11.68 0.36
N SER A 218 -20.12 12.91 -0.10
CA SER A 218 -19.77 13.41 -1.44
C SER A 218 -18.57 14.36 -1.44
N THR A 219 -17.89 14.51 -0.30
CA THR A 219 -16.64 15.26 -0.14
C THR A 219 -15.67 14.43 0.69
N SER A 220 -14.36 14.57 0.48
CA SER A 220 -13.36 13.98 1.37
C SER A 220 -13.24 14.79 2.65
N GLU A 221 -13.00 14.13 3.77
CA GLU A 221 -12.69 14.74 5.06
C GLU A 221 -11.58 13.94 5.75
N PRO A 222 -10.74 14.57 6.59
CA PRO A 222 -9.67 13.85 7.26
C PRO A 222 -10.18 12.71 8.14
N VAL A 223 -9.42 11.62 8.19
CA VAL A 223 -9.60 10.52 9.13
C VAL A 223 -8.52 10.63 10.19
N VAL A 224 -8.92 10.74 11.45
CA VAL A 224 -8.00 10.86 12.59
C VAL A 224 -7.97 9.53 13.34
N THR A 225 -6.77 9.08 13.70
CA THR A 225 -6.56 7.96 14.61
C THR A 225 -5.82 8.41 15.87
N ARG A 226 -6.17 7.81 17.00
CA ARG A 226 -5.42 7.88 18.27
C ARG A 226 -4.86 6.52 18.67
N ALA A 227 -4.84 5.56 17.74
CA ALA A 227 -4.26 4.25 17.99
C ALA A 227 -2.77 4.42 18.38
N PRO A 228 -2.31 3.69 19.41
CA PRO A 228 -0.89 3.70 19.75
C PRO A 228 -0.10 3.09 18.60
N GLY A 229 1.10 3.60 18.33
CA GLY A 229 1.91 3.11 17.22
C GLY A 229 3.12 2.26 17.62
N PRO A 230 3.93 1.82 16.63
CA PRO A 230 3.88 2.21 15.21
C PRO A 230 2.53 1.88 14.55
N LEU A 231 2.02 2.79 13.73
CA LEU A 231 0.75 2.57 13.04
C LEU A 231 0.98 1.61 11.89
N VAL A 232 0.19 0.55 11.83
CA VAL A 232 0.18 -0.41 10.74
C VAL A 232 -1.12 -0.24 9.97
N LEU A 233 -1.03 0.40 8.81
CA LEU A 233 -2.09 0.45 7.82
C LEU A 233 -1.97 -0.78 6.92
N ARG A 234 -3.07 -1.16 6.26
CA ARG A 234 -3.07 -2.29 5.31
C ARG A 234 -3.86 -1.89 4.07
N PHE A 235 -3.25 -2.00 2.91
CA PHE A 235 -3.99 -1.93 1.66
C PHE A 235 -4.28 -3.34 1.17
N LYS A 236 -5.56 -3.61 0.90
CA LYS A 236 -6.02 -4.89 0.38
C LYS A 236 -6.84 -4.67 -0.88
N THR A 237 -6.60 -5.48 -1.90
CA THR A 237 -7.41 -5.55 -3.10
C THR A 237 -7.85 -6.99 -3.35
N ASP A 238 -8.97 -7.14 -4.05
CA ASP A 238 -9.53 -8.44 -4.43
C ASP A 238 -9.08 -8.88 -5.84
N GLU A 239 -9.77 -9.87 -6.43
CA GLU A 239 -9.47 -10.43 -7.75
C GLU A 239 -10.31 -9.83 -8.90
N HIS A 240 -11.11 -8.79 -8.64
CA HIS A 240 -12.07 -8.21 -9.57
C HIS A 240 -11.66 -6.81 -10.00
N PHE A 241 -11.22 -6.69 -11.25
CA PHE A 241 -10.91 -5.39 -11.82
C PHE A 241 -12.18 -4.66 -12.32
N ASN A 242 -12.36 -3.41 -11.90
CA ASN A 242 -13.52 -2.56 -12.15
C ASN A 242 -13.11 -1.12 -12.51
N GLU A 243 -12.50 -0.91 -13.66
CA GLU A 243 -12.28 0.44 -14.20
C GLU A 243 -13.62 1.21 -14.36
N PRO A 244 -13.68 2.52 -13.99
CA PRO A 244 -12.60 3.39 -13.53
C PRO A 244 -12.48 3.54 -11.99
N ARG A 245 -12.88 2.51 -11.22
CA ARG A 245 -12.99 2.59 -9.75
C ARG A 245 -11.70 2.23 -9.01
N GLU A 246 -10.65 1.83 -9.72
CA GLU A 246 -9.43 1.28 -9.12
C GLU A 246 -8.17 2.12 -9.40
N GLN A 247 -8.32 3.45 -9.36
CA GLN A 247 -7.21 4.36 -9.67
C GLN A 247 -6.19 4.48 -8.52
N GLY A 248 -6.59 4.12 -7.31
CA GLY A 248 -5.72 4.08 -6.13
C GLY A 248 -5.87 5.28 -5.21
N PHE A 249 -4.86 5.51 -4.39
CA PHE A 249 -4.89 6.61 -3.42
C PHE A 249 -3.54 7.31 -3.31
N ARG A 250 -3.64 8.56 -2.86
CA ARG A 250 -2.52 9.35 -2.36
C ARG A 250 -2.93 10.03 -1.07
N ILE A 251 -2.33 9.59 0.03
CA ILE A 251 -2.66 10.02 1.39
C ILE A 251 -1.50 10.76 2.00
N ASP A 252 -1.79 11.93 2.54
CA ASP A 252 -0.90 12.68 3.41
C ASP A 252 -1.21 12.30 4.86
N PHE A 253 -0.17 12.04 5.66
CA PHE A 253 -0.30 11.81 7.10
C PHE A 253 0.41 12.91 7.89
N GLU A 254 -0.15 13.25 9.05
CA GLU A 254 0.45 14.18 10.01
C GLU A 254 0.27 13.69 11.44
N GLN A 255 1.39 13.47 12.13
CA GLN A 255 1.45 13.16 13.55
C GLN A 255 1.39 14.43 14.40
N SER A 256 0.63 14.40 15.50
CA SER A 256 0.51 15.52 16.42
C SER A 256 0.71 15.09 17.87
N THR A 257 1.41 15.94 18.61
CA THR A 257 1.63 15.82 20.05
C THR A 257 0.57 16.57 20.88
N THR A 258 -0.35 17.28 20.21
CA THR A 258 -1.43 18.04 20.86
C THR A 258 -2.75 17.30 20.73
N CYS A 259 -3.23 16.83 21.88
CA CYS A 259 -4.55 16.25 22.09
C CYS A 259 -5.31 17.09 23.12
#